data_AF-A0A7K4G471-F1
#
_entry.id   AF-A0A7K4G471-F1
#
_cell.length_a   1.000
_cell.length_b   1.000
_cell.length_c   1.000
_cell.angle_alpha   90.00
_cell.angle_beta   90.00
_cell.angle_gamma   90.00
#
_symmetry.space_group_name_H-M   'P 1'
#
loop_
_entity.id
_entity.type
_entity.pdbx_description
1 polymer ?
#
loop_
_entity_poly.entity_id
_entity_poly.type
_entity_poly.pdbx_seq_one_letter_code
_entity_poly.pdbx_strand_id
1 'polypeptide(L)'
;MDLVGLNSFLLRKSRLITYVKAFVLFLIAWFLASNNGEVNYFLFANYLGYLSFAFISASLMVTPLRIVFPKFPFNSSLVYARRAIGVSGFVFGLMHYLIQLNVWFNWDLSLVLSFNDATGYALSASLIALFFLFLLAATSFDFFVKKLGKNWFTLHKLVYLAYPLIIYHAWRVGSDFQSGNLFSISFMFIAFITLILEALRLWKTKFEKKVV
;
A
#
# COMPACT_ATOMS: atom_id res chain seq x y z
N MET A 1 -13.25 17.07 -28.40
CA MET A 1 -12.86 17.32 -27.00
C MET A 1 -11.43 17.85 -27.04
N ASP A 2 -11.24 19.11 -26.66
CA ASP A 2 -9.94 19.78 -26.60
C ASP A 2 -9.05 19.19 -25.50
N LEU A 3 -7.73 19.37 -25.63
CA LEU A 3 -6.72 18.75 -24.73
C LEU A 3 -6.94 19.12 -23.26
N VAL A 4 -7.48 20.31 -22.99
CA VAL A 4 -7.84 20.79 -21.65
C VAL A 4 -9.08 20.06 -21.10
N GLY A 5 -10.11 19.88 -21.94
CA GLY A 5 -11.29 19.09 -21.62
C GLY A 5 -10.95 17.63 -21.31
N LEU A 6 -10.10 16.98 -22.13
CA LEU A 6 -9.66 15.61 -21.92
C LEU A 6 -8.89 15.46 -20.59
N ASN A 7 -8.02 16.42 -20.28
CA ASN A 7 -7.22 16.40 -19.04
C ASN A 7 -8.10 16.55 -17.80
N SER A 8 -9.05 17.50 -17.79
CA SER A 8 -9.98 17.67 -16.67
C SER A 8 -10.91 16.46 -16.46
N PHE A 9 -11.31 15.79 -17.54
CA PHE A 9 -12.10 14.56 -17.50
C PHE A 9 -11.31 13.37 -16.92
N LEU A 10 -10.08 13.16 -17.38
CA LEU A 10 -9.19 12.10 -16.88
C LEU A 10 -8.82 12.30 -15.41
N LEU A 11 -8.64 13.55 -14.97
CA LEU A 11 -8.39 13.88 -13.56
C LEU A 11 -9.58 13.51 -12.66
N ARG A 12 -10.81 13.79 -13.08
CA ARG A 12 -12.04 13.43 -12.33
C ARG A 12 -12.26 11.91 -12.25
N LYS A 13 -11.88 11.16 -13.29
CA LYS A 13 -12.02 9.70 -13.34
C LYS A 13 -10.83 8.93 -12.76
N SER A 14 -9.73 9.61 -12.40
CA SER A 14 -8.51 8.97 -11.88
C SER A 14 -8.74 7.96 -10.76
N ARG A 15 -9.66 8.25 -9.82
CA ARG A 15 -10.03 7.31 -8.75
C ARG A 15 -10.69 6.04 -9.29
N LEU A 16 -11.67 6.19 -10.18
CA LEU A 16 -12.36 5.06 -10.80
C LEU A 16 -11.37 4.19 -11.60
N ILE A 17 -10.48 4.82 -12.37
CA ILE A 17 -9.43 4.12 -13.12
C ILE A 17 -8.54 3.31 -12.17
N THR A 18 -8.16 3.88 -11.01
CA THR A 18 -7.38 3.14 -10.00
C THR A 18 -8.14 1.94 -9.46
N TYR A 19 -9.42 2.07 -9.13
CA TYR A 19 -10.22 0.94 -8.64
C TYR A 19 -10.40 -0.15 -9.69
N VAL A 20 -10.62 0.23 -10.95
CA VAL A 20 -10.67 -0.72 -12.07
C VAL A 20 -9.34 -1.46 -12.21
N LYS A 21 -8.21 -0.76 -12.15
CA LYS A 21 -6.88 -1.39 -12.18
C LYS A 21 -6.66 -2.34 -11.01
N ALA A 22 -7.05 -1.94 -9.80
CA ALA A 22 -6.98 -2.80 -8.63
C ALA A 22 -7.83 -4.06 -8.83
N PHE A 23 -9.06 -3.92 -9.32
CA PHE A 23 -9.93 -5.05 -9.59
C PHE A 23 -9.36 -5.98 -10.68
N VAL A 24 -8.78 -5.44 -11.75
CA VAL A 24 -8.10 -6.26 -12.77
C VAL A 24 -6.91 -7.01 -12.18
N LEU A 25 -6.09 -6.36 -11.34
CA LEU A 25 -4.96 -7.03 -10.68
C LEU A 25 -5.42 -8.11 -9.70
N PHE A 26 -6.56 -7.90 -9.03
CA PHE A 26 -7.20 -8.94 -8.21
C PHE A 26 -7.58 -10.16 -9.05
N LEU A 27 -8.23 -9.95 -10.20
CA LEU A 27 -8.60 -11.04 -11.11
C LEU A 27 -7.38 -11.77 -11.67
N ILE A 28 -6.31 -11.05 -11.99
CA ILE A 28 -5.04 -11.65 -12.42
C ILE A 28 -4.45 -12.50 -11.29
N ALA A 29 -4.38 -11.97 -10.07
CA ALA A 29 -3.89 -12.72 -8.92
C ALA A 29 -4.71 -13.99 -8.65
N TRP A 30 -6.04 -13.90 -8.78
CA TRP A 30 -6.94 -15.04 -8.67
C TRP A 30 -6.64 -16.09 -9.74
N PHE A 31 -6.54 -15.66 -11.00
CA PHE A 31 -6.25 -16.55 -12.12
C PHE A 31 -4.88 -17.23 -11.98
N LEU A 32 -3.84 -16.50 -11.61
CA LEU A 32 -2.50 -17.04 -11.40
C LEU A 32 -2.41 -18.02 -10.22
N ALA A 33 -3.28 -17.85 -9.22
CA ALA A 33 -3.39 -18.78 -8.10
C ALA A 33 -4.33 -19.97 -8.39
N SER A 34 -4.99 -19.99 -9.55
CA SER A 34 -5.93 -21.05 -9.92
C SER A 34 -5.26 -22.08 -10.83
N ASN A 35 -5.47 -23.36 -10.55
CA ASN A 35 -5.06 -24.46 -11.42
C ASN A 35 -6.23 -25.44 -11.60
N ASN A 36 -6.59 -25.74 -12.85
CA ASN A 36 -7.72 -26.63 -13.18
C ASN A 36 -9.07 -26.28 -12.48
N GLY A 37 -9.31 -25.00 -12.22
CA GLY A 37 -10.55 -24.52 -11.57
C GLY A 37 -10.49 -24.50 -10.05
N GLU A 38 -9.42 -25.00 -9.42
CA GLU A 38 -9.19 -24.90 -7.98
C GLU A 38 -8.24 -23.76 -7.64
N VAL A 39 -8.52 -23.03 -6.56
CA VAL A 39 -7.73 -21.89 -6.13
C VAL A 39 -6.78 -22.32 -5.01
N ASN A 40 -5.49 -22.07 -5.21
CA ASN A 40 -4.50 -22.13 -4.15
C ASN A 40 -4.59 -20.85 -3.29
N TYR A 41 -5.35 -20.92 -2.19
CA TYR A 41 -5.57 -19.77 -1.31
C TYR A 41 -4.29 -19.21 -0.67
N PHE A 42 -3.30 -20.07 -0.39
CA PHE A 42 -2.01 -19.62 0.14
C PHE A 42 -1.28 -18.75 -0.89
N LEU A 43 -1.15 -19.22 -2.13
CA LEU A 43 -0.52 -18.47 -3.21
C LEU A 43 -1.29 -17.19 -3.54
N PHE A 44 -2.62 -17.27 -3.56
CA PHE A 44 -3.48 -16.11 -3.78
C PHE A 44 -3.26 -15.04 -2.70
N ALA A 45 -3.18 -15.44 -1.43
CA ALA A 45 -2.88 -14.53 -0.34
C ALA A 45 -1.50 -13.89 -0.50
N ASN A 46 -0.47 -14.61 -0.96
CA ASN A 46 0.85 -14.02 -1.21
C ASN A 46 0.80 -12.94 -2.30
N TYR A 47 0.06 -13.16 -3.39
CA TYR A 47 -0.14 -12.13 -4.42
C TYR A 47 -0.87 -10.90 -3.87
N LEU A 48 -1.91 -11.09 -3.06
CA LEU A 48 -2.62 -9.98 -2.42
C LEU A 48 -1.72 -9.20 -1.44
N GLY A 49 -0.86 -9.90 -0.69
CA GLY A 49 0.14 -9.27 0.18
C GLY A 49 1.12 -8.40 -0.61
N TYR A 50 1.61 -8.91 -1.75
CA TYR A 50 2.48 -8.14 -2.65
C TYR A 50 1.76 -6.93 -3.26
N LEU A 51 0.53 -7.11 -3.73
CA LEU A 51 -0.29 -6.01 -4.28
C LEU A 51 -0.56 -4.94 -3.21
N SER A 52 -0.88 -5.34 -1.98
CA SER A 52 -1.02 -4.42 -0.84
C SER A 52 0.24 -3.57 -0.67
N PHE A 53 1.40 -4.22 -0.55
CA PHE A 53 2.69 -3.54 -0.43
C PHE A 53 2.93 -2.57 -1.59
N ALA A 54 2.81 -3.03 -2.84
CA ALA A 54 3.05 -2.21 -4.03
C ALA A 54 2.14 -0.96 -4.09
N PHE A 55 0.86 -1.10 -3.74
CA PHE A 55 -0.08 0.03 -3.70
C PHE A 55 0.24 1.00 -2.56
N ILE A 56 0.58 0.52 -1.36
CA ILE A 56 0.99 1.40 -0.26
C ILE A 56 2.29 2.15 -0.61
N SER A 57 3.29 1.48 -1.18
CA SER A 57 4.52 2.10 -1.69
C SER A 57 4.21 3.16 -2.74
N ALA A 58 3.36 2.86 -3.72
CA ALA A 58 2.95 3.81 -4.76
C ALA A 58 2.25 5.04 -4.16
N SER A 59 1.37 4.86 -3.17
CA SER A 59 0.69 5.96 -2.47
C SER A 59 1.65 6.88 -1.71
N LEU A 60 2.70 6.31 -1.10
CA LEU A 60 3.77 7.06 -0.46
C LEU A 60 4.58 7.85 -1.49
N MET A 61 4.98 7.21 -2.59
CA MET A 61 5.79 7.82 -3.65
C MET A 61 5.14 9.03 -4.35
N VAL A 62 3.81 9.18 -4.33
CA VAL A 62 3.13 10.32 -5.00
C VAL A 62 3.67 11.69 -4.58
N THR A 63 3.90 11.90 -3.27
CA THR A 63 4.38 13.18 -2.75
C THR A 63 5.83 13.47 -3.10
N PRO A 64 6.80 12.58 -2.84
CA PRO A 64 8.19 12.81 -3.19
C PRO A 64 8.39 12.93 -4.70
N LEU A 65 7.68 12.15 -5.53
CA LEU A 65 7.75 12.29 -7.00
C LEU A 65 7.37 13.70 -7.46
N ARG A 66 6.31 14.28 -6.89
CA ARG A 66 5.90 15.66 -7.21
C ARG A 66 6.96 16.70 -6.81
N ILE A 67 7.64 16.50 -5.69
CA ILE A 67 8.64 17.45 -5.16
C ILE A 67 9.98 17.32 -5.88
N VAL A 68 10.43 16.09 -6.15
CA VAL A 68 11.71 15.81 -6.82
C VAL A 68 11.59 16.06 -8.33
N PHE A 69 10.46 15.68 -8.94
CA PHE A 69 10.21 15.80 -10.39
C PHE A 69 8.99 16.67 -10.69
N PRO A 70 9.03 17.99 -10.44
CA PRO A 70 7.86 18.87 -10.58
C PRO A 70 7.30 18.94 -12.02
N LYS A 71 8.16 18.75 -13.03
CA LYS A 71 7.79 18.77 -14.47
C LYS A 71 7.21 17.44 -14.99
N PHE A 72 7.03 16.43 -14.14
CA PHE A 72 6.51 15.13 -14.57
C PHE A 72 5.05 15.24 -15.05
N PRO A 73 4.71 14.80 -16.27
CA PRO A 73 3.41 15.10 -16.91
C PRO A 73 2.20 14.50 -16.16
N PHE A 74 2.40 13.45 -15.36
CA PHE A 74 1.32 12.76 -14.66
C PHE A 74 1.15 13.19 -13.19
N ASN A 75 1.88 14.20 -12.72
CA ASN A 75 1.85 14.65 -11.32
C ASN A 75 0.43 14.99 -10.83
N SER A 76 -0.36 15.69 -11.64
CA SER A 76 -1.74 16.06 -11.28
C SER A 76 -2.60 14.82 -11.08
N SER A 77 -2.59 13.88 -12.03
CA SER A 77 -3.38 12.64 -11.97
C SER A 77 -3.01 11.76 -10.78
N LEU A 78 -1.71 11.68 -10.45
CA LEU A 78 -1.23 10.91 -9.31
C LEU A 78 -1.76 11.44 -7.97
N VAL A 79 -1.86 12.76 -7.81
CA VAL A 79 -2.40 13.37 -6.58
C VAL A 79 -3.88 13.01 -6.38
N TYR A 80 -4.68 13.04 -7.44
CA TYR A 80 -6.10 12.65 -7.35
C TYR A 80 -6.30 11.15 -7.13
N ALA A 81 -5.43 10.32 -7.72
CA ALA A 81 -5.45 8.87 -7.57
C ALA A 81 -4.94 8.39 -6.21
N ARG A 82 -4.07 9.17 -5.52
CA ARG A 82 -3.38 8.77 -4.28
C ARG A 82 -4.28 8.12 -3.24
N ARG A 83 -5.45 8.70 -2.98
CA ARG A 83 -6.42 8.16 -2.00
C ARG A 83 -6.96 6.79 -2.44
N ALA A 84 -7.34 6.66 -3.71
CA ALA A 84 -7.81 5.39 -4.27
C ALA A 84 -6.71 4.32 -4.25
N ILE A 85 -5.45 4.71 -4.51
CA ILE A 85 -4.29 3.81 -4.44
C ILE A 85 -4.11 3.30 -3.00
N GLY A 86 -4.09 4.20 -2.01
CA GLY A 86 -3.93 3.82 -0.60
C GLY A 86 -5.07 2.93 -0.10
N VAL A 87 -6.33 3.26 -0.43
CA VAL A 87 -7.50 2.43 -0.06
C VAL A 87 -7.43 1.06 -0.72
N SER A 88 -7.03 0.97 -1.99
CA SER A 88 -6.87 -0.33 -2.68
C SER A 88 -5.77 -1.17 -2.01
N GLY A 89 -4.65 -0.55 -1.63
CA GLY A 89 -3.60 -1.21 -0.85
C GLY A 89 -4.12 -1.77 0.48
N PHE A 90 -4.91 -0.99 1.23
CA PHE A 90 -5.56 -1.48 2.45
C PHE A 90 -6.49 -2.67 2.19
N VAL A 91 -7.34 -2.60 1.16
CA VAL A 91 -8.28 -3.69 0.83
C VAL A 91 -7.53 -4.98 0.50
N PHE A 92 -6.46 -4.92 -0.29
CA PHE A 92 -5.61 -6.09 -0.53
C PHE A 92 -4.94 -6.60 0.74
N GLY A 93 -4.45 -5.72 1.60
CA GLY A 93 -3.87 -6.10 2.89
C GLY A 93 -4.88 -6.79 3.81
N LEU A 94 -6.12 -6.29 3.83
CA LEU A 94 -7.21 -6.90 4.60
C LEU A 94 -7.58 -8.28 4.03
N MET A 95 -7.70 -8.42 2.71
CA MET A 95 -7.97 -9.72 2.08
C MET A 95 -6.83 -10.72 2.34
N HIS A 96 -5.58 -10.29 2.20
CA HIS A 96 -4.40 -11.09 2.55
C HIS A 96 -4.49 -11.59 4.00
N TYR A 97 -4.75 -10.70 4.94
CA TYR A 97 -4.91 -11.05 6.36
C TYR A 97 -6.06 -12.05 6.58
N LEU A 98 -7.24 -11.81 6.02
CA LEU A 98 -8.41 -12.69 6.22
C LEU A 98 -8.17 -14.09 5.65
N ILE A 99 -7.54 -14.19 4.47
CA ILE A 99 -7.23 -15.48 3.86
C ILE A 99 -6.16 -16.21 4.69
N GLN A 100 -5.08 -15.53 5.10
CA GLN A 100 -4.05 -16.17 5.94
C GLN A 100 -4.59 -16.58 7.31
N LEU A 101 -5.50 -15.78 7.89
CA LEU A 101 -6.17 -16.12 9.14
C LEU A 101 -6.98 -17.41 9.01
N ASN A 102 -7.63 -17.63 7.87
CA ASN A 102 -8.30 -18.90 7.61
C ASN A 102 -7.31 -20.04 7.34
N VAL A 103 -6.35 -19.84 6.42
CA VAL A 103 -5.43 -20.88 5.95
C VAL A 103 -4.53 -21.41 7.06
N TRP A 104 -3.97 -20.54 7.90
CA TRP A 104 -2.99 -20.92 8.92
C TRP A 104 -3.57 -21.09 10.31
N PHE A 105 -4.66 -20.38 10.62
CA PHE A 105 -5.19 -20.29 11.97
C PHE A 105 -6.65 -20.71 12.08
N ASN A 106 -7.30 -21.12 10.98
CA ASN A 106 -8.70 -21.53 10.96
C ASN A 106 -9.64 -20.54 11.68
N TRP A 107 -9.43 -19.23 11.45
CA TRP A 107 -10.17 -18.14 12.10
C TRP A 107 -9.91 -17.96 13.61
N ASP A 108 -8.97 -18.69 14.20
CA ASP A 108 -8.60 -18.54 15.60
C ASP A 108 -7.56 -17.43 15.79
N LEU A 109 -8.04 -16.28 16.25
CA LEU A 109 -7.21 -15.11 16.48
C LEU A 109 -6.24 -15.27 17.66
N SER A 110 -6.53 -16.18 18.60
CA SER A 110 -5.66 -16.43 19.74
C SER A 110 -4.32 -17.05 19.32
N LEU A 111 -4.34 -17.86 18.26
CA LEU A 111 -3.14 -18.49 17.69
C LEU A 111 -2.21 -17.47 17.03
N VAL A 112 -2.74 -16.36 16.49
CA VAL A 112 -1.89 -15.31 15.89
C VAL A 112 -0.96 -14.69 16.93
N LEU A 113 -1.40 -14.63 18.19
CA LEU A 113 -0.69 -14.02 19.31
C LEU A 113 0.04 -15.03 20.20
N SER A 114 -0.08 -16.33 19.94
CA SER A 114 0.50 -17.37 20.81
C SER A 114 2.01 -17.58 20.59
N PHE A 115 2.56 -17.05 19.50
CA PHE A 115 3.99 -17.19 19.19
C PHE A 115 4.82 -16.18 19.99
N ASN A 116 5.79 -16.69 20.76
CA ASN A 116 6.74 -15.85 21.51
C ASN A 116 8.14 -15.83 20.87
N ASP A 117 8.18 -15.85 19.54
CA ASP A 117 9.40 -15.87 18.75
C ASP A 117 9.39 -14.75 17.68
N ALA A 118 10.39 -14.76 16.81
CA ALA A 118 10.49 -13.76 15.75
C ALA A 118 9.33 -13.81 14.74
N THR A 119 8.64 -14.94 14.61
CA THR A 119 7.44 -15.07 13.77
C THR A 119 6.27 -14.34 14.45
N GLY A 120 6.06 -14.58 15.75
CA GLY A 120 5.04 -13.89 16.54
C GLY A 120 5.19 -12.37 16.56
N TYR A 121 6.41 -11.87 16.69
CA TYR A 121 6.67 -10.43 16.60
C TYR A 121 6.36 -9.86 15.21
N ALA A 122 6.66 -10.59 14.14
CA ALA A 122 6.34 -10.17 12.78
C ALA A 122 4.83 -10.22 12.47
N LEU A 123 4.10 -11.20 13.01
CA LEU A 123 2.64 -11.25 12.94
C LEU A 123 2.00 -10.10 13.71
N SER A 124 2.47 -9.83 14.94
CA SER A 124 2.00 -8.70 15.75
C SER A 124 2.24 -7.35 15.06
N ALA A 125 3.42 -7.16 14.46
CA ALA A 125 3.74 -5.98 13.66
C ALA A 125 2.75 -5.80 12.49
N SER A 126 2.36 -6.89 11.83
CA SER A 126 1.38 -6.86 10.73
C SER A 126 -0.01 -6.43 11.19
N LEU A 127 -0.46 -6.86 12.37
CA LEU A 127 -1.74 -6.46 12.95
C LEU A 127 -1.76 -4.97 13.28
N ILE A 128 -0.66 -4.46 13.87
CA ILE A 128 -0.51 -3.02 14.16
C ILE A 128 -0.52 -2.21 12.85
N ALA A 129 0.21 -2.67 11.83
CA ALA A 129 0.23 -2.02 10.52
C ALA A 129 -1.17 -2.01 9.88
N LEU A 130 -1.88 -3.15 9.91
CA LEU A 130 -3.24 -3.28 9.38
C LEU A 130 -4.21 -2.35 10.12
N PHE A 131 -4.09 -2.24 11.44
CA PHE A 131 -4.89 -1.31 12.24
C PHE A 131 -4.65 0.15 11.84
N PHE A 132 -3.38 0.56 11.67
CA PHE A 132 -3.09 1.90 11.15
C PHE A 132 -3.68 2.11 9.77
N LEU A 133 -3.48 1.18 8.83
CA LEU A 133 -4.05 1.27 7.48
C LEU A 133 -5.58 1.33 7.50
N PHE A 134 -6.24 0.61 8.40
CA PHE A 134 -7.68 0.67 8.60
C PHE A 134 -8.13 2.08 9.00
N LEU A 135 -7.47 2.72 9.97
CA LEU A 135 -7.79 4.11 10.35
C LEU A 135 -7.63 5.08 9.18
N LEU A 136 -6.57 4.91 8.37
CA LEU A 136 -6.34 5.72 7.16
C LEU A 136 -7.44 5.52 6.12
N ALA A 137 -7.80 4.26 5.84
CA ALA A 137 -8.82 3.92 4.87
C ALA A 137 -10.21 4.38 5.31
N ALA A 138 -10.58 4.14 6.57
CA ALA A 138 -11.85 4.57 7.16
C ALA A 138 -12.02 6.10 7.14
N THR A 139 -10.92 6.86 7.20
CA THR A 139 -10.94 8.33 7.16
C THR A 139 -10.59 8.91 5.78
N SER A 140 -10.60 8.10 4.72
CA SER A 140 -10.30 8.54 3.34
C SER A 140 -11.49 9.14 2.57
N PHE A 141 -12.69 9.17 3.16
CA PHE A 141 -13.88 9.78 2.59
C PHE A 141 -13.88 11.31 2.71
N ASP A 142 -14.47 12.01 1.73
CA ASP A 142 -14.51 13.47 1.73
C ASP A 142 -15.22 14.07 2.97
N PHE A 143 -16.15 13.31 3.58
CA PHE A 143 -16.77 13.66 4.86
C PHE A 143 -15.73 13.78 6.00
N PHE A 144 -14.88 12.78 6.19
CA PHE A 144 -13.88 12.77 7.26
C PHE A 144 -12.76 13.78 7.02
N VAL A 145 -12.38 14.00 5.76
CA VAL A 145 -11.44 15.06 5.40
C VAL A 145 -11.95 16.43 5.88
N LYS A 146 -13.23 16.73 5.59
CA LYS A 146 -13.87 17.98 6.03
C LYS A 146 -14.04 18.04 7.55
N LYS A 147 -14.47 16.94 8.18
CA LYS A 147 -14.74 16.87 9.63
C LYS A 147 -13.48 16.99 10.48
N LEU A 148 -12.38 16.33 10.09
CA LEU A 148 -11.14 16.28 10.87
C LEU A 148 -10.19 17.44 10.54
N GLY A 149 -10.31 18.07 9.37
CA GLY A 149 -9.52 19.23 8.98
C GLY A 149 -8.01 18.98 9.12
N LYS A 150 -7.32 19.77 9.94
CA LYS A 150 -5.86 19.64 10.16
C LYS A 150 -5.48 18.29 10.78
N ASN A 151 -6.32 17.72 11.64
CA ASN A 151 -6.06 16.45 12.31
C ASN A 151 -6.05 15.28 11.33
N TRP A 152 -6.75 15.40 10.19
CA TRP A 152 -6.71 14.42 9.11
C TRP A 152 -5.28 14.18 8.62
N PHE A 153 -4.51 15.26 8.42
CA PHE A 153 -3.12 15.18 7.99
C PHE A 153 -2.21 14.54 9.04
N THR A 154 -2.45 14.81 10.32
CA THR A 154 -1.70 14.18 11.42
C THR A 154 -1.98 12.70 11.48
N LEU A 155 -3.25 12.29 11.41
CA LEU A 155 -3.65 10.88 11.36
C LEU A 155 -3.03 10.18 10.16
N HIS A 156 -2.99 10.82 8.99
CA HIS A 156 -2.39 10.26 7.78
C HIS A 156 -0.87 10.12 7.82
N LYS A 157 -0.19 10.63 8.86
CA LYS A 157 1.23 10.32 9.10
C LYS A 157 1.44 8.91 9.67
N LEU A 158 0.39 8.25 10.17
CA LEU A 158 0.51 6.85 10.63
C LEU A 158 1.01 5.90 9.54
N VAL A 159 0.85 6.26 8.26
CA VAL A 159 1.43 5.49 7.14
C VAL A 159 2.95 5.33 7.26
N TYR A 160 3.66 6.31 7.83
CA TYR A 160 5.11 6.23 8.03
C TYR A 160 5.51 5.30 9.17
N LEU A 161 4.57 4.95 10.06
CA LEU A 161 4.75 3.89 11.05
C LEU A 161 4.30 2.54 10.50
N ALA A 162 3.20 2.50 9.73
CA ALA A 162 2.69 1.29 9.13
C ALA A 162 3.67 0.69 8.10
N TYR A 163 4.30 1.52 7.26
CA TYR A 163 5.12 1.03 6.16
C TYR A 163 6.37 0.23 6.59
N PRO A 164 7.17 0.69 7.58
CA PRO A 164 8.25 -0.12 8.13
C PRO A 164 7.77 -1.44 8.76
N LEU A 165 6.61 -1.44 9.43
CA LEU A 165 6.01 -2.65 10.01
C LEU A 165 5.62 -3.66 8.92
N ILE A 166 5.09 -3.19 7.79
CA ILE A 166 4.79 -4.03 6.61
C ILE A 166 6.07 -4.66 6.06
N ILE A 167 7.15 -3.87 5.90
CA ILE A 167 8.43 -4.37 5.41
C ILE A 167 9.00 -5.42 6.36
N TYR A 168 8.97 -5.15 7.66
CA TYR A 168 9.44 -6.09 8.69
C TYR A 168 8.65 -7.40 8.64
N HIS A 169 7.31 -7.33 8.59
CA HIS A 169 6.45 -8.50 8.47
C HIS A 169 6.78 -9.32 7.21
N ALA A 170 6.82 -8.67 6.04
CA ALA A 170 7.11 -9.32 4.77
C ALA A 170 8.49 -9.99 4.77
N TRP A 171 9.51 -9.30 5.30
CA TRP A 171 10.87 -9.85 5.40
C TRP A 171 10.94 -11.08 6.30
N ARG A 172 10.25 -11.08 7.45
CA ARG A 172 10.36 -12.15 8.44
C ARG A 172 9.49 -13.37 8.14
N VAL A 173 8.30 -13.16 7.59
CA VAL A 173 7.29 -14.24 7.41
C VAL A 173 7.14 -14.64 5.94
N GLY A 174 7.41 -13.75 4.99
CA GLY A 174 7.27 -14.06 3.57
C GLY A 174 8.46 -14.85 3.05
N SER A 175 8.30 -16.18 2.96
CA SER A 175 9.30 -17.10 2.40
C SER A 175 9.78 -16.68 1.01
N ASP A 176 8.87 -16.18 0.18
CA ASP A 176 9.18 -15.71 -1.17
C ASP A 176 10.12 -14.49 -1.16
N PHE A 177 10.07 -13.64 -0.13
CA PHE A 177 10.91 -12.45 0.01
C PHE A 177 12.32 -12.75 0.56
N GLN A 178 12.57 -13.98 1.00
CA GLN A 178 13.91 -14.45 1.39
C GLN A 178 14.55 -15.32 0.30
N SER A 179 13.76 -15.76 -0.68
CA SER A 179 14.19 -16.73 -1.70
C SER A 179 15.14 -16.17 -2.76
N GLY A 180 15.30 -14.84 -2.86
CA GLY A 180 16.09 -14.21 -3.92
C GLY A 180 15.45 -14.27 -5.30
N ASN A 181 14.21 -14.73 -5.42
CA ASN A 181 13.46 -14.76 -6.68
C ASN A 181 13.08 -13.34 -7.17
N LEU A 182 12.46 -13.25 -8.35
CA LEU A 182 12.04 -11.97 -8.92
C LEU A 182 11.06 -11.18 -8.03
N PHE A 183 10.20 -11.87 -7.27
CA PHE A 183 9.31 -11.23 -6.29
C PHE A 183 10.11 -10.58 -5.16
N SER A 184 11.11 -11.28 -4.61
CA SER A 184 12.03 -10.75 -3.61
C SER A 184 12.78 -9.52 -4.12
N ILE A 185 13.37 -9.62 -5.31
CA ILE A 185 14.17 -8.52 -5.90
C ILE A 185 13.29 -7.29 -6.15
N SER A 186 12.12 -7.49 -6.76
CA SER A 186 11.18 -6.38 -7.02
C SER A 186 10.66 -5.75 -5.73
N PHE A 187 10.39 -6.55 -4.69
CA PHE A 187 10.01 -6.05 -3.36
C PHE A 187 11.10 -5.15 -2.77
N MET A 188 12.35 -5.63 -2.71
CA MET A 188 13.47 -4.85 -2.19
C MET A 188 13.70 -3.56 -2.99
N PHE A 189 13.60 -3.64 -4.32
CA PHE A 189 13.77 -2.49 -5.20
C PHE A 189 12.68 -1.43 -4.98
N ILE A 190 11.40 -1.84 -4.90
CA ILE A 190 10.29 -0.93 -4.61
C ILE A 190 10.47 -0.30 -3.22
N ALA A 191 10.80 -1.11 -2.20
CA ALA A 191 11.03 -0.63 -0.84
C ALA A 191 12.15 0.43 -0.81
N PHE A 192 13.28 0.12 -1.44
CA PHE A 192 14.44 0.99 -1.51
C PHE A 192 14.13 2.31 -2.22
N ILE A 193 13.47 2.27 -3.37
CA ILE A 193 13.06 3.48 -4.09
C ILE A 193 12.09 4.31 -3.25
N THR A 194 11.11 3.70 -2.57
CA THR A 194 10.17 4.44 -1.72
C THR A 194 10.93 5.20 -0.63
N LEU A 195 11.85 4.52 0.06
CA LEU A 195 12.63 5.11 1.16
C LEU A 195 13.57 6.22 0.66
N ILE A 196 14.25 6.03 -0.47
CA ILE A 196 15.09 7.07 -1.08
C ILE A 196 14.26 8.30 -1.45
N LEU A 197 13.14 8.10 -2.15
CA LEU A 197 12.29 9.22 -2.58
C LEU A 197 11.77 10.00 -1.37
N GLU A 198 11.37 9.30 -0.30
CA GLU A 198 10.97 9.92 0.96
C GLU A 198 12.12 10.68 1.64
N ALA A 199 13.33 10.13 1.65
CA ALA A 199 14.53 10.80 2.17
C ALA A 199 14.86 12.08 1.37
N LEU A 200 14.83 12.00 0.04
CA LEU A 200 15.07 13.14 -0.86
C LEU A 200 14.03 14.25 -0.65
N ARG A 201 12.76 13.88 -0.44
CA ARG A 201 11.69 14.83 -0.11
C ARG A 201 11.95 15.55 1.20
N LEU A 202 12.29 14.81 2.26
CA LEU A 202 12.60 15.39 3.57
C LEU A 202 13.83 16.31 3.51
N TRP A 203 14.84 15.92 2.73
CA TRP A 203 16.01 16.75 2.48
C TRP A 203 15.62 18.06 1.79
N LYS A 204 14.98 17.99 0.61
CA LYS A 204 14.61 19.19 -0.17
C LYS A 204 13.70 20.14 0.60
N THR A 205 12.68 19.62 1.30
CA THR A 205 11.76 20.45 2.10
C THR A 205 12.42 21.12 3.31
N LYS A 206 13.47 20.51 3.89
CA LYS A 206 14.25 21.11 4.98
C LYS A 206 15.19 22.21 4.48
N PHE A 207 15.76 22.07 3.28
CA PHE A 207 16.66 23.06 2.69
C PHE A 207 15.92 24.26 2.11
N GLU A 208 14.77 24.07 1.45
CA GLU A 208 13.95 25.19 0.95
C GLU A 208 13.43 26.09 2.08
N LYS A 209 13.18 25.53 3.28
CA LYS A 209 12.82 26.32 4.47
C LYS A 209 13.98 27.10 5.11
N LYS A 210 15.24 26.81 4.74
CA LYS A 210 16.42 27.51 5.27
C LYS A 210 16.88 28.70 4.41
N VAL A 211 16.29 28.87 3.22
CA VAL A 211 16.68 29.91 2.24
C VAL A 211 15.68 31.08 2.23
N VAL A 212 14.64 31.04 3.10
CA VAL A 212 13.65 32.10 3.28
C VAL A 212 13.76 32.69 4.68
#